data_AF-A0A442YJ27-F1
#
_entry.id   AF-A0A442YJ27-F1
#
_cell.length_a   1.000
_cell.length_b   1.000
_cell.length_c   1.000
_cell.angle_alpha   90.00
_cell.angle_beta   90.00
_cell.angle_gamma   90.00
#
_symmetry.space_group_name_H-M   'P 1'
#
loop_
_entity.id
_entity.type
_entity.pdbx_description
1 polymer ?
#
loop_
_entity_poly.entity_id
_entity_poly.type
_entity_poly.pdbx_seq_one_letter_code
_entity_poly.pdbx_strand_id
1 'polypeptide(L)'
;MLNGCLSFSYADASAIQCGFKGKERVQPGGSALAQEYVKGEVIKVDAEQKKLTIKHEPLTNLDMPAMTMVFVVAEQGLLGKVKTGQAIEFTADRVNGCITVTGIK
;
A
#
# COMPACT_ATOMS: atom_id res chain seq x y z
N MET A 1 -23.77 -12.70 55.61
CA MET A 1 -24.91 -11.83 55.24
C MET A 1 -24.92 -11.76 53.72
N LEU A 2 -25.74 -12.61 53.11
CA LEU A 2 -26.86 -12.26 52.22
C LEU A 2 -26.38 -11.58 50.92
N ASN A 3 -26.37 -12.31 49.80
CA ASN A 3 -27.52 -12.51 48.89
C ASN A 3 -28.03 -11.20 48.28
N GLY A 4 -27.93 -11.09 46.96
CA GLY A 4 -28.65 -10.12 46.15
C GLY A 4 -27.89 -9.86 44.85
N CYS A 5 -28.26 -10.53 43.76
CA CYS A 5 -29.23 -9.99 42.79
C CYS A 5 -28.50 -9.17 41.70
N LEU A 6 -28.72 -9.30 40.40
CA LEU A 6 -29.65 -10.09 39.60
C LEU A 6 -29.09 -10.04 38.17
N SER A 7 -29.16 -11.17 37.48
CA SER A 7 -29.67 -11.26 36.11
C SER A 7 -28.88 -10.54 35.00
N PHE A 8 -27.90 -11.30 34.50
CA PHE A 8 -27.65 -11.39 33.08
C PHE A 8 -28.89 -11.88 32.31
N SER A 9 -28.97 -11.38 31.07
CA SER A 9 -29.56 -12.04 29.91
C SER A 9 -31.07 -12.26 29.90
N TYR A 10 -31.75 -11.39 29.13
CA TYR A 10 -32.82 -11.85 28.25
C TYR A 10 -32.26 -11.84 26.83
N ALA A 11 -31.65 -12.96 26.45
CA ALA A 11 -31.41 -13.30 25.06
C ALA A 11 -32.74 -13.81 24.52
N ASP A 12 -33.44 -12.98 23.76
CA ASP A 12 -34.49 -13.48 22.88
C ASP A 12 -33.81 -14.19 21.72
N ALA A 13 -33.78 -15.50 21.86
CA ALA A 13 -33.47 -16.42 20.80
C ALA A 13 -34.56 -16.32 19.74
N SER A 14 -34.15 -16.14 18.48
CA SER A 14 -34.49 -17.06 17.40
C SER A 14 -34.44 -16.32 16.08
N ALA A 15 -33.38 -16.56 15.30
CA ALA A 15 -33.54 -16.74 13.88
C ALA A 15 -32.31 -17.48 13.30
N ILE A 16 -32.49 -18.79 13.15
CA ILE A 16 -32.16 -19.55 11.94
C ILE A 16 -30.69 -19.53 11.51
N GLN A 17 -30.03 -20.58 12.00
CA GLN A 17 -28.91 -21.28 11.41
C GLN A 17 -29.23 -21.76 9.99
N CYS A 18 -28.48 -21.30 8.98
CA CYS A 18 -28.15 -22.09 7.79
C CYS A 18 -26.69 -21.83 7.37
N GLY A 19 -25.77 -22.59 7.99
CA GLY A 19 -24.63 -23.21 7.33
C GLY A 19 -23.50 -22.33 6.77
N PHE A 20 -22.44 -22.12 7.57
CA PHE A 20 -21.08 -22.08 7.05
C PHE A 20 -20.11 -22.87 7.94
N LYS A 21 -19.54 -23.88 7.29
CA LYS A 21 -18.47 -24.76 7.74
C LYS A 21 -17.16 -23.98 7.74
N GLY A 22 -16.48 -23.91 8.88
CA GLY A 22 -15.04 -23.68 8.93
C GLY A 22 -14.57 -22.51 9.80
N LYS A 23 -13.83 -22.86 10.86
CA LYS A 23 -12.51 -22.28 11.20
C LYS A 23 -12.15 -21.00 10.43
N GLU A 24 -12.11 -19.87 11.12
CA GLU A 24 -10.88 -19.08 11.26
C GLU A 24 -11.16 -17.95 12.26
N ARG A 25 -10.47 -18.03 13.39
CA ARG A 25 -10.39 -16.94 14.35
C ARG A 25 -9.15 -16.14 13.97
N VAL A 26 -9.24 -15.15 13.09
CA VAL A 26 -8.17 -14.15 12.98
C VAL A 26 -8.75 -12.82 12.48
N GLN A 27 -8.90 -11.85 13.39
CA GLN A 27 -8.74 -10.45 13.02
C GLN A 27 -7.44 -9.98 13.67
N PRO A 28 -6.37 -9.77 12.91
CA PRO A 28 -5.40 -8.74 13.18
C PRO A 28 -5.78 -7.56 12.27
N GLY A 29 -6.03 -6.36 12.78
CA GLY A 29 -4.96 -5.62 13.43
C GLY A 29 -3.89 -5.32 12.38
N GLY A 30 -4.15 -4.35 11.52
CA GLY A 30 -3.21 -3.91 10.50
C GLY A 30 -3.84 -2.92 9.55
N SER A 31 -4.00 -1.67 9.99
CA SER A 31 -3.88 -0.55 9.04
C SER A 31 -2.45 -0.57 8.51
N ALA A 32 -2.19 -1.44 7.53
CA ALA A 32 -1.14 -1.17 6.60
C ALA A 32 -1.59 0.11 5.91
N LEU A 33 -0.88 1.21 6.19
CA LEU A 33 -0.78 2.32 5.26
C LEU A 33 -0.33 1.68 3.94
N ALA A 34 -1.28 1.29 3.11
CA ALA A 34 -1.01 0.66 1.84
C ALA A 34 -0.45 1.77 0.95
N GLN A 35 0.84 2.06 1.11
CA GLN A 35 1.60 2.70 0.06
C GLN A 35 1.46 1.79 -1.14
N GLU A 36 0.62 2.19 -2.09
CA GLU A 36 0.38 1.39 -3.27
C GLU A 36 1.65 1.43 -4.11
N TYR A 37 2.36 0.31 -4.08
CA TYR A 37 3.56 0.11 -4.87
C TYR A 37 3.14 -0.17 -6.30
N VAL A 38 3.69 0.61 -7.21
CA VAL A 38 3.47 0.48 -8.64
C VAL A 38 4.73 -0.13 -9.23
N LYS A 39 4.54 -1.14 -10.07
CA LYS A 39 5.64 -1.76 -10.80
C LYS A 39 6.14 -0.81 -11.89
N GLY A 40 7.45 -0.76 -12.05
CA GLY A 40 8.05 -0.04 -13.16
C GLY A 40 9.46 -0.51 -13.44
N GLU A 41 9.94 -0.17 -14.62
CA GLU A 41 11.30 -0.48 -15.05
C GLU A 41 12.11 0.79 -15.15
N VAL A 42 13.27 0.82 -14.50
CA VAL A 42 14.17 1.97 -14.55
C VAL A 42 14.85 2.00 -15.91
N ILE A 43 14.49 2.96 -16.75
CA ILE A 43 15.09 3.15 -18.08
C ILE A 43 16.35 4.00 -18.02
N LYS A 44 16.42 4.94 -17.07
CA LYS A 44 17.57 5.82 -16.88
C LYS A 44 17.65 6.33 -15.44
N VAL A 45 18.86 6.47 -14.93
CA VAL A 45 19.15 7.01 -13.60
C VAL A 45 19.94 8.31 -13.74
N ASP A 46 19.36 9.43 -13.32
CA ASP A 46 20.00 10.75 -13.31
C ASP A 46 20.27 11.18 -11.86
N ALA A 47 21.34 10.65 -11.28
CA ALA A 47 21.74 10.93 -9.90
C ALA A 47 22.09 12.41 -9.65
N GLU A 48 22.61 13.11 -10.67
CA GLU A 48 22.95 14.54 -10.59
C GLU A 48 21.72 15.42 -10.36
N GLN A 49 20.58 15.06 -10.98
CA GLN A 49 19.33 15.81 -10.87
C GLN A 49 18.31 15.15 -9.94
N LYS A 50 18.65 14.02 -9.29
CA LYS A 50 17.75 13.18 -8.48
C LYS A 50 16.48 12.79 -9.24
N LYS A 51 16.64 12.43 -10.51
CA LYS A 51 15.55 12.03 -11.41
C LYS A 51 15.75 10.60 -11.88
N LEU A 52 14.65 9.88 -12.05
CA LEU A 52 14.62 8.53 -12.61
C LEU A 52 13.65 8.52 -13.77
N THR A 53 14.09 8.07 -14.94
CA THR A 53 13.18 7.73 -16.03
C THR A 53 12.71 6.32 -15.77
N ILE A 54 11.43 6.17 -15.41
CA ILE A 54 10.82 4.88 -15.10
C ILE A 54 9.68 4.65 -16.09
N LYS A 55 9.70 3.49 -16.74
CA LYS A 55 8.56 2.96 -17.47
C LYS A 55 7.63 2.34 -16.43
N HIS A 56 6.60 3.07 -16.06
CA HIS A 56 5.67 2.64 -15.03
C HIS A 56 4.49 1.87 -15.64
N GLU A 57 3.96 0.94 -14.87
CA GLU A 57 2.65 0.31 -15.08
C GLU A 57 1.53 1.33 -14.79
N PRO A 58 0.24 0.98 -14.95
CA PRO A 58 -0.85 1.91 -14.65
C PRO A 58 -0.79 2.38 -13.19
N LEU A 59 -0.64 3.69 -12.98
CA LEU A 59 -0.71 4.31 -11.65
C LEU A 59 -2.17 4.67 -11.36
N THR A 60 -2.88 3.78 -10.66
CA THR A 60 -4.25 4.04 -10.21
C THR A 60 -4.32 5.27 -9.28
N ASN A 61 -3.31 5.46 -8.42
CA ASN A 61 -3.25 6.57 -7.47
C ASN A 61 -3.16 7.95 -8.13
N LEU A 62 -2.68 8.02 -9.37
CA LEU A 62 -2.48 9.27 -10.11
C LEU A 62 -3.31 9.34 -11.40
N ASP A 63 -4.16 8.32 -11.63
CA ASP A 63 -4.98 8.13 -12.84
C ASP A 63 -4.16 8.21 -14.14
N MET A 64 -2.98 7.58 -14.15
CA MET A 64 -2.05 7.58 -15.29
C MET A 64 -1.89 6.18 -15.91
N PRO A 65 -2.03 6.02 -17.23
CA PRO A 65 -1.81 4.73 -17.90
C PRO A 65 -0.33 4.34 -17.88
N ALA A 66 -0.02 3.09 -18.24
CA ALA A 66 1.38 2.65 -18.33
C ALA A 66 2.16 3.47 -19.38
N MET A 67 3.13 4.27 -18.93
CA MET A 67 3.97 5.10 -19.79
C MET A 67 5.37 5.29 -19.21
N THR A 68 6.28 5.81 -20.02
CA THR A 68 7.63 6.16 -19.57
C THR A 68 7.68 7.64 -19.25
N MET A 69 7.93 7.97 -17.98
CA MET A 69 8.09 9.35 -17.54
C MET A 69 9.22 9.53 -16.54
N VAL A 70 9.57 10.79 -16.30
CA VAL A 70 10.62 11.17 -15.37
C VAL A 70 10.01 11.44 -14.00
N PHE A 71 10.46 10.70 -13.01
CA PHE A 71 10.07 10.84 -11.62
C PHE A 71 11.19 11.50 -10.82
N VAL A 72 10.84 12.39 -9.89
CA VAL A 72 11.80 12.95 -8.93
C VAL A 72 11.94 11.97 -7.77
N VAL A 73 13.14 11.81 -7.22
CA VAL A 73 13.36 10.94 -6.06
C VAL A 73 13.61 11.80 -4.83
N ALA A 74 12.93 11.48 -3.72
CA ALA A 74 13.11 12.22 -2.47
C ALA A 74 14.53 12.09 -1.89
N GLU A 75 15.15 10.91 -2.03
CA GLU A 75 16.40 10.56 -1.35
C GLU A 75 17.40 9.95 -2.35
N GLN A 76 18.64 10.46 -2.37
CA GLN A 76 19.66 10.04 -3.33
C GLN A 76 20.12 8.59 -3.07
N GLY A 77 20.05 8.14 -1.81
CA GLY A 77 20.31 6.76 -1.41
C GLY A 77 19.40 5.75 -2.10
N LEU A 78 18.20 6.14 -2.52
CA LEU A 78 17.30 5.28 -3.30
C LEU A 78 17.81 5.05 -4.72
N LEU A 79 18.42 6.06 -5.36
CA LEU A 79 19.00 5.92 -6.71
C LEU A 79 20.18 4.94 -6.72
N GLY A 80 20.92 4.81 -5.61
CA GLY A 80 22.01 3.83 -5.47
C GLY A 80 21.54 2.38 -5.29
N LYS A 81 20.28 2.17 -4.88
CA LYS A 81 19.67 0.84 -4.75
C LYS A 81 19.08 0.31 -6.05
N VAL A 82 18.83 1.20 -7.02
CA VAL A 82 18.26 0.85 -8.31
C VAL A 82 19.30 1.00 -9.42
N LYS A 83 19.10 0.28 -10.53
CA LYS A 83 19.99 0.31 -11.68
C LYS A 83 19.17 0.48 -12.94
N THR A 84 19.77 1.02 -13.99
CA THR A 84 19.17 1.03 -15.33
C THR A 84 18.89 -0.40 -15.79
N GLY A 85 17.71 -0.63 -16.36
CA GLY A 85 17.17 -1.93 -16.76
C GLY A 85 16.60 -2.77 -15.62
N GLN A 86 16.50 -2.23 -14.41
CA GLN A 86 16.00 -2.98 -13.24
C GLN A 86 14.49 -2.77 -13.07
N ALA A 87 13.75 -3.86 -12.87
CA ALA A 87 12.33 -3.81 -12.54
C ALA A 87 12.17 -3.58 -11.03
N ILE A 88 11.54 -2.48 -10.66
CA ILE A 88 11.35 -2.05 -9.27
C ILE A 88 9.86 -1.88 -8.97
N GLU A 89 9.53 -1.98 -7.69
CA GLU A 89 8.23 -1.59 -7.17
C GLU A 89 8.42 -0.27 -6.42
N PHE A 90 7.77 0.81 -6.88
CA PHE A 90 7.96 2.14 -6.30
C PHE A 90 6.62 2.80 -5.96
N THR A 91 6.64 3.64 -4.94
CA THR A 91 5.51 4.51 -4.59
C THR A 91 5.87 5.93 -5.00
N ALA A 92 4.95 6.60 -5.68
CA ALA A 92 5.08 8.00 -6.03
C ALA A 92 3.90 8.80 -5.50
N ASP A 93 4.18 10.01 -5.04
CA ASP A 93 3.20 10.93 -4.49
C ASP A 93 3.33 12.31 -5.14
N ARG A 94 2.22 13.07 -5.18
CA ARG A 94 2.20 14.44 -5.70
C ARG A 94 2.55 15.42 -4.58
N VAL A 95 3.83 15.76 -4.48
CA VAL A 95 4.34 16.73 -3.50
C VAL A 95 4.55 18.07 -4.19
N ASN A 96 3.83 19.12 -3.77
CA ASN A 96 3.90 20.47 -4.36
C ASN A 96 3.64 20.51 -5.88
N GLY A 97 2.81 19.60 -6.40
CA GLY A 97 2.53 19.49 -7.84
C GLY A 97 3.57 18.69 -8.63
N CYS A 98 4.61 18.18 -7.99
CA CYS A 98 5.63 17.33 -8.61
C CYS A 98 5.49 15.87 -8.19
N ILE A 99 5.64 14.95 -9.15
CA ILE A 99 5.60 13.50 -8.89
C ILE A 99 6.93 13.07 -8.25
N THR A 100 6.88 12.67 -6.99
CA THR A 100 8.04 12.33 -6.19
C THR A 100 7.96 10.90 -5.69
N VAL A 101 9.00 10.11 -5.97
CA VAL A 101 9.17 8.75 -5.46
C VAL A 101 9.51 8.83 -3.98
N THR A 102 8.64 8.29 -3.15
CA THR A 102 8.74 8.27 -1.70
C THR A 102 9.22 6.92 -1.16
N GLY A 103 9.11 5.86 -1.96
CA GLY A 103 9.57 4.53 -1.60
C GLY A 103 9.91 3.69 -2.82
N ILE A 104 10.92 2.84 -2.68
CA ILE A 104 11.31 1.83 -3.68
C ILE A 104 11.58 0.53 -2.93
N LYS A 105 11.12 -0.58 -3.49
CA LYS A 105 11.31 -1.94 -3.00
C LYS A 105 12.19 -2.76 -3.93
#